data_AF-A0A645IQV9-F1
#
_entry.id   AF-A0A645IQV9-F1
#
_cell.length_a   1.000
_cell.length_b   1.000
_cell.length_c   1.000
_cell.angle_alpha   90.00
_cell.angle_beta   90.00
_cell.angle_gamma   90.00
#
_symmetry.space_group_name_H-M   'P 1'
#
loop_
_entity.id
_entity.type
_entity.pdbx_description
1 polymer ?
#
loop_
_entity_poly.entity_id
_entity_poly.type
_entity_poly.pdbx_seq_one_letter_code
_entity_poly.pdbx_strand_id
1 'polypeptide(L)'
;MLGRQIQAVGDSPKSSRLAGIRTVSTLMFVYGVSALLAAFAGVFQSAKVMVAAGSSLGQMAELDAIAAVVIGGTPMTGGRAHVLGTVVGALIMQMITLTCVMNNIPDQYAQVFKAIIIVLAVFIQRGKAR
;
A
#
# COMPACT_ATOMS: atom_id res chain seq x y z
N MET A 1 -16.31 -7.42 -13.10
CA MET A 1 -16.33 -6.29 -14.05
C MET A 1 -15.73 -5.02 -13.44
N LEU A 2 -16.14 -4.62 -12.23
CA LEU A 2 -15.65 -3.41 -11.55
C LEU A 2 -14.11 -3.28 -11.49
N GLY A 3 -13.39 -4.33 -11.09
CA GLY A 3 -11.92 -4.30 -11.04
C GLY A 3 -11.25 -3.96 -12.38
N ARG A 4 -11.84 -4.39 -13.50
CA ARG A 4 -11.31 -4.11 -14.84
C ARG A 4 -11.64 -2.69 -15.30
N GLN A 5 -12.77 -2.13 -14.86
CA GLN A 5 -13.10 -0.71 -15.08
C GLN A 5 -12.14 0.19 -14.30
N ILE A 6 -11.80 -0.17 -13.06
CA ILE A 6 -10.82 0.56 -12.24
C ILE A 6 -9.44 0.51 -12.89
N GLN A 7 -8.99 -0.66 -13.35
CA GLN A 7 -7.71 -0.79 -14.06
C GLN A 7 -7.67 0.02 -15.37
N ALA A 8 -8.73 -0.02 -16.17
CA ALA A 8 -8.81 0.76 -17.41
C ALA A 8 -8.76 2.27 -17.15
N VAL A 9 -9.50 2.73 -16.13
CA VAL A 9 -9.52 4.13 -15.71
C VAL A 9 -8.15 4.58 -15.17
N GLY A 10 -7.43 3.71 -14.47
CA GLY A 10 -6.08 3.97 -13.98
C GLY A 10 -5.02 4.09 -15.08
N ASP A 11 -5.20 3.40 -16.22
CA ASP A 11 -4.29 3.46 -17.36
C ASP A 11 -4.50 4.76 -18.19
N SER A 12 -5.75 5.03 -18.59
CA SER A 12 -6.11 6.32 -19.19
C SER A 12 -7.57 6.67 -18.95
N PRO A 13 -7.87 7.77 -18.21
CA PRO A 13 -9.24 8.21 -17.99
C PRO A 13 -9.91 8.73 -19.27
N LYS A 14 -9.12 9.32 -20.18
CA LYS A 14 -9.63 9.81 -21.49
C LYS A 14 -10.08 8.64 -22.37
N SER A 15 -9.24 7.61 -22.49
CA SER A 15 -9.55 6.41 -23.29
C SER A 15 -10.70 5.62 -22.68
N SER A 16 -10.77 5.53 -21.36
CA SER A 16 -11.87 4.85 -20.65
C SER A 16 -13.23 5.50 -20.89
N ARG A 17 -13.28 6.85 -20.94
CA ARG A 17 -14.51 7.57 -21.25
C ARG A 17 -14.98 7.32 -22.70
N LEU A 18 -14.04 7.25 -23.64
CA LEU A 18 -14.34 6.90 -25.04
C LEU A 18 -14.83 5.45 -25.18
N ALA A 19 -14.36 4.54 -24.32
CA ALA A 19 -14.81 3.16 -24.24
C ALA A 19 -16.16 2.97 -23.51
N GLY A 20 -16.88 4.05 -23.20
CA GLY A 20 -18.20 4.02 -22.55
C GLY A 20 -18.17 3.80 -21.03
N ILE A 21 -16.99 3.83 -20.40
CA ILE A 21 -16.86 3.70 -18.95
C ILE A 21 -17.14 5.05 -18.29
N ARG A 22 -18.07 5.07 -17.32
CA ARG A 22 -18.39 6.25 -16.49
C ARG A 22 -17.24 6.56 -15.52
N THR A 23 -16.17 7.12 -16.05
CA THR A 23 -14.90 7.39 -15.36
C THR A 23 -15.10 8.15 -14.04
N VAL A 24 -15.92 9.21 -14.03
CA VAL A 24 -16.18 10.02 -12.83
C VAL A 24 -16.85 9.21 -11.72
N SER A 25 -17.83 8.36 -12.06
CA SER A 25 -18.52 7.50 -11.09
C SER A 25 -17.58 6.44 -10.51
N THR A 26 -16.70 5.86 -11.35
CA THR A 26 -15.68 4.92 -10.90
C THR A 26 -14.67 5.59 -9.96
N LEU A 27 -14.20 6.81 -10.26
CA LEU A 27 -13.31 7.56 -9.36
C LEU A 27 -13.99 7.87 -8.03
N MET A 28 -15.22 8.40 -8.05
CA MET A 28 -15.95 8.70 -6.81
C MET A 28 -16.12 7.46 -5.93
N PHE A 29 -16.43 6.31 -6.54
CA PHE A 29 -16.52 5.04 -5.81
C PHE A 29 -15.18 4.62 -5.19
N VAL A 30 -14.09 4.66 -5.95
CA VAL A 30 -12.76 4.24 -5.47
C VAL A 30 -12.25 5.15 -4.34
N TYR A 31 -12.38 6.47 -4.51
CA TYR A 31 -12.01 7.42 -3.46
C TYR A 31 -12.92 7.32 -2.23
N GLY A 32 -14.22 7.10 -2.42
CA GLY A 32 -15.16 6.88 -1.32
C GLY A 32 -14.81 5.65 -0.48
N VAL A 33 -14.50 4.52 -1.15
CA VAL A 33 -14.03 3.31 -0.47
C VAL A 33 -12.70 3.56 0.25
N SER A 34 -11.76 4.26 -0.39
CA SER A 34 -10.45 4.57 0.20
C SER A 34 -10.58 5.44 1.45
N ALA A 35 -11.45 6.45 1.42
CA ALA A 35 -11.75 7.31 2.57
C ALA A 35 -12.38 6.52 3.72
N LEU A 36 -13.31 5.60 3.41
CA LEU A 36 -13.92 4.71 4.40
C LEU A 36 -12.86 3.81 5.05
N LEU A 37 -11.98 3.18 4.28
CA LEU A 37 -10.89 2.35 4.81
C LEU A 37 -9.91 3.16 5.65
N ALA A 38 -9.56 4.38 5.22
CA ALA A 38 -8.70 5.27 5.97
C ALA A 38 -9.33 5.69 7.32
N ALA A 39 -10.64 5.93 7.36
CA ALA A 39 -11.36 6.20 8.60
C ALA A 39 -11.29 5.01 9.57
N PHE A 40 -11.53 3.78 9.09
CA PHE A 40 -11.35 2.58 9.92
C PHE A 40 -9.92 2.43 10.42
N ALA A 41 -8.93 2.57 9.54
CA ALA A 41 -7.51 2.50 9.92
C ALA A 41 -7.15 3.56 10.97
N GLY A 42 -7.69 4.77 10.87
CA GLY A 42 -7.54 5.84 11.85
C GLY A 42 -8.10 5.46 13.22
N VAL A 43 -9.30 4.87 13.28
CA VAL A 43 -9.90 4.37 14.54
C VAL A 43 -9.01 3.29 15.18
N PHE A 44 -8.51 2.34 14.39
CA PHE A 44 -7.58 1.31 14.88
C PHE A 44 -6.25 1.89 15.37
N GLN A 45 -5.74 2.93 14.71
CA GLN A 45 -4.50 3.58 15.11
C GLN A 45 -4.68 4.40 16.38
N SER A 46 -5.82 5.07 16.56
CA SER A 46 -6.17 5.79 17.79
C SER A 46 -6.17 4.88 19.03
N ALA A 47 -6.58 3.62 18.88
CA ALA A 47 -6.50 2.64 19.96
C ALA A 47 -5.05 2.31 20.39
N LYS A 48 -4.07 2.47 19.49
CA LYS A 48 -2.65 2.24 19.77
C LYS A 48 -1.94 3.42 20.44
N VAL A 49 -2.55 4.61 20.42
CA VAL A 49 -1.99 5.84 21.00
C VAL A 49 -1.70 5.70 22.51
N MET A 50 -2.45 4.86 23.22
CA MET A 50 -2.21 4.62 24.65
C MET A 50 -0.90 3.86 24.95
N VAL A 51 -0.29 3.19 23.97
CA VAL A 51 0.90 2.33 24.16
C VAL A 51 2.16 2.95 23.55
N ALA A 52 2.03 3.70 22.46
CA ALA A 52 3.15 4.31 21.75
C ALA A 52 3.28 5.80 22.05
N ALA A 53 4.52 6.32 22.14
CA ALA A 53 4.76 7.76 22.23
C ALA A 53 4.03 8.48 21.07
N GLY A 54 3.10 9.38 21.42
CA GLY A 54 2.13 10.01 20.52
C GLY A 54 2.71 10.61 19.23
N SER A 55 4.01 10.95 19.24
CA SER A 55 4.74 11.61 18.15
C SER A 55 5.08 10.73 16.95
N SER A 56 5.09 9.40 17.09
CA SER A 56 5.51 8.49 15.99
C SER A 56 4.34 7.80 15.28
N LEU A 57 3.10 8.04 15.72
CA LEU A 57 1.93 7.34 15.18
C LEU A 57 1.62 7.79 13.75
N GLY A 58 1.58 6.81 12.84
CA GLY A 58 1.27 7.04 11.43
C GLY A 58 2.47 7.48 10.59
N GLN A 59 3.64 7.69 11.21
CA GLN A 59 4.87 7.97 10.49
C GLN A 59 5.23 6.77 9.60
N MET A 60 5.60 7.05 8.33
CA MET A 60 5.96 6.05 7.32
C MET A 60 4.83 5.11 6.86
N ALA A 61 3.57 5.34 7.25
CA ALA A 61 2.45 4.49 6.83
C ALA A 61 2.28 4.43 5.30
N GLU A 62 2.55 5.53 4.60
CA GLU A 62 2.55 5.58 3.12
C GLU A 62 3.63 4.68 2.52
N LEU A 63 4.82 4.69 3.13
CA LEU A 63 5.96 3.91 2.67
C LEU A 63 5.75 2.41 2.95
N ASP A 64 5.17 2.07 4.10
CA ASP A 64 4.77 0.70 4.44
C ASP A 64 3.69 0.17 3.48
N ALA A 65 2.74 1.03 3.06
CA ALA A 65 1.73 0.67 2.07
C ALA A 65 2.36 0.37 0.70
N ILE A 66 3.30 1.21 0.23
CA ILE A 66 4.05 0.97 -1.01
C ILE A 66 4.80 -0.35 -0.93
N ALA A 67 5.49 -0.58 0.18
CA ALA A 67 6.33 -1.75 0.36
C ALA A 67 5.51 -3.05 0.46
N ALA A 68 4.36 -3.02 1.13
CA ALA A 68 3.40 -4.12 1.18
C ALA A 68 2.89 -4.50 -0.23
N VAL A 69 2.57 -3.50 -1.06
CA VAL A 69 2.07 -3.72 -2.42
C VAL A 69 3.14 -4.37 -3.32
N VAL A 70 4.39 -3.93 -3.16
CA VAL A 70 5.54 -4.43 -3.90
C VAL A 70 5.93 -5.85 -3.47
N ILE A 71 6.00 -6.13 -2.17
CA ILE A 71 6.21 -7.50 -1.64
C ILE A 71 5.07 -8.41 -2.10
N GLY A 72 3.85 -7.88 -2.13
CA GLY A 72 2.67 -8.57 -2.64
C GLY A 72 2.67 -8.84 -4.15
N GLY A 73 3.70 -8.41 -4.87
CA GLY A 73 3.91 -8.73 -6.29
C GLY A 73 3.15 -7.85 -7.28
N THR A 74 2.58 -6.72 -6.83
CA THR A 74 1.97 -5.75 -7.76
C THR A 74 3.05 -4.86 -8.37
N PRO A 75 3.18 -4.80 -9.71
CA PRO A 75 4.24 -4.05 -10.37
C PRO A 75 4.06 -2.54 -10.21
N MET A 76 5.13 -1.82 -9.86
CA MET A 76 5.11 -0.35 -9.75
C MET A 76 4.95 0.36 -11.10
N THR A 77 5.32 -0.30 -12.20
CA THR A 77 5.20 0.22 -13.56
C THR A 77 3.77 0.18 -14.11
N GLY A 78 2.82 -0.38 -13.35
CA GLY A 78 1.44 -0.58 -13.81
C GLY A 78 1.23 -1.96 -14.46
N GLY A 79 -0.05 -2.31 -14.64
CA GLY A 79 -0.47 -3.62 -15.13
C GLY A 79 -1.59 -4.22 -14.26
N ARG A 80 -1.56 -5.54 -14.04
CA ARG A 80 -2.57 -6.23 -13.25
C ARG A 80 -2.23 -6.15 -11.76
N ALA A 81 -3.10 -5.49 -11.00
CA ALA A 81 -3.00 -5.43 -9.54
C ALA A 81 -3.40 -6.78 -8.90
N HIS A 82 -2.62 -7.22 -7.90
CA HIS A 82 -2.85 -8.47 -7.17
C HIS A 82 -3.26 -8.19 -5.71
N VAL A 83 -4.57 -7.94 -5.49
CA VAL A 83 -5.10 -7.54 -4.17
C VAL A 83 -4.80 -8.55 -3.05
N LEU A 84 -4.94 -9.85 -3.32
CA LEU A 84 -4.62 -10.88 -2.32
C LEU A 84 -3.13 -10.88 -1.96
N GLY A 85 -2.25 -10.71 -2.96
CA GLY A 85 -0.82 -10.60 -2.75
C GLY A 85 -0.47 -9.39 -1.89
N THR A 86 -1.09 -8.24 -2.14
CA THR A 86 -0.85 -7.01 -1.35
C THR A 86 -1.31 -7.14 0.10
N VAL A 87 -2.40 -7.87 0.36
CA VAL A 87 -2.85 -8.16 1.74
C VAL A 87 -1.82 -9.02 2.47
N VAL A 88 -1.30 -10.07 1.82
CA VAL A 88 -0.23 -10.90 2.38
C VAL A 88 1.04 -10.08 2.61
N GLY A 89 1.41 -9.20 1.67
CA GLY A 89 2.54 -8.29 1.81
C GLY A 89 2.39 -7.32 2.99
N ALA A 90 1.18 -6.82 3.24
CA ALA A 90 0.89 -5.97 4.40
C ALA A 90 1.04 -6.74 5.72
N LEU A 91 0.60 -8.00 5.77
CA LEU A 91 0.81 -8.87 6.94
C LEU A 91 2.30 -9.13 7.19
N ILE A 92 3.08 -9.37 6.14
CA ILE A 92 4.54 -9.55 6.25
C ILE A 92 5.20 -8.29 6.81
N MET A 93 4.86 -7.10 6.30
CA MET A 93 5.40 -5.84 6.82
C MET A 93 5.03 -5.59 8.29
N GLN A 94 3.80 -5.93 8.66
CA GLN A 94 3.38 -5.85 10.06
C GLN A 94 4.13 -6.85 10.93
N MET A 95 4.40 -8.07 10.46
CA MET A 95 5.20 -9.05 11.18
C MET A 95 6.64 -8.61 11.38
N ILE A 96 7.30 -8.05 10.35
CA ILE A 96 8.66 -7.52 10.47
C ILE A 96 8.73 -6.44 11.56
N THR A 97 7.75 -5.53 11.54
CA THR A 97 7.64 -4.47 12.54
C THR A 97 7.45 -5.05 13.94
N LEU A 98 6.52 -6.00 14.09
CA LEU A 98 6.24 -6.65 15.37
C LEU A 98 7.46 -7.42 15.90
N THR A 99 8.16 -8.17 15.05
CA THR A 99 9.38 -8.90 15.42
C THR A 99 10.48 -7.95 15.91
N CYS A 100 10.69 -6.81 15.27
CA CYS A 100 11.68 -5.82 15.72
C CYS A 100 11.34 -5.28 17.12
N VAL A 101 10.07 -4.92 17.34
CA VAL A 101 9.58 -4.43 18.64
C VAL A 101 9.73 -5.50 19.74
N MET A 102 9.35 -6.75 19.46
CA MET A 102 9.44 -7.85 20.44
C MET A 102 10.90 -8.20 20.80
N ASN A 103 11.84 -8.00 19.89
CA ASN A 103 13.27 -8.22 20.14
C ASN A 103 13.96 -7.02 20.82
N ASN A 104 13.20 -6.00 21.29
CA ASN A 104 13.75 -4.77 21.85
C ASN A 104 14.72 -4.03 20.91
N ILE A 105 14.56 -4.21 19.60
CA ILE A 105 15.36 -3.48 18.61
C ILE A 105 14.79 -2.05 18.50
N PRO A 106 15.64 -1.00 18.54
CA PRO A 106 15.17 0.37 18.36
C PRO A 106 14.47 0.58 17.00
N ASP A 107 13.40 1.38 16.99
CA ASP A 107 12.57 1.63 15.79
C ASP A 107 13.39 2.12 14.59
N GLN A 108 14.44 2.88 14.84
CA GLN A 108 15.37 3.38 13.82
C GLN A 108 15.96 2.26 12.96
N TYR A 109 16.26 1.09 13.54
CA TYR A 109 16.77 -0.05 12.78
C TYR A 109 15.67 -0.70 11.93
N ALA A 110 14.44 -0.78 12.45
CA ALA A 110 13.30 -1.28 11.67
C ALA A 110 13.05 -0.40 10.43
N GLN A 111 13.18 0.92 10.57
CA GLN A 111 13.09 1.87 9.45
C GLN A 111 14.17 1.63 8.40
N VAL A 112 15.41 1.36 8.82
CA VAL A 112 16.52 1.02 7.91
C VAL A 112 16.23 -0.28 7.16
N PHE A 113 15.75 -1.33 7.84
CA PHE A 113 15.37 -2.58 7.18
C PHE A 113 14.26 -2.37 6.15
N LYS A 114 13.21 -1.60 6.49
CA LYS A 114 12.14 -1.23 5.56
C LYS A 114 12.69 -0.51 4.33
N ALA A 115 13.59 0.45 4.49
CA ALA A 115 14.20 1.17 3.39
C ALA A 115 15.00 0.23 2.46
N ILE A 116 15.80 -0.69 3.03
CA ILE A 116 16.56 -1.69 2.26
C ILE A 116 15.63 -2.58 1.44
N ILE A 117 14.54 -3.07 2.04
CA ILE A 117 13.56 -3.93 1.36
C ILE A 117 12.97 -3.21 0.14
N ILE A 118 12.61 -1.94 0.28
CA ILE A 118 12.01 -1.16 -0.79
C ILE A 118 13.01 -0.93 -1.92
N VAL A 119 14.24 -0.52 -1.60
CA VAL A 119 15.30 -0.31 -2.60
C VAL A 119 15.57 -1.59 -3.38
N LEU A 120 15.75 -2.72 -2.68
CA LEU A 120 15.95 -4.02 -3.33
C LEU A 120 14.78 -4.39 -4.23
N ALA A 121 13.56 -4.19 -3.76
CA ALA A 121 12.38 -4.55 -4.52
C ALA A 121 12.19 -3.67 -5.77
N VAL A 122 12.56 -2.39 -5.72
CA VAL A 122 12.60 -1.50 -6.89
C VAL A 122 13.70 -1.93 -7.87
N PHE A 123 14.90 -2.27 -7.39
CA PHE A 123 16.00 -2.76 -8.24
C PHE A 123 15.61 -4.04 -8.99
N ILE A 124 15.01 -5.01 -8.30
CA ILE A 124 14.54 -6.27 -8.90
C ILE A 124 13.44 -6.01 -9.92
N GLN A 125 12.48 -5.13 -9.62
CA GLN A 125 11.40 -4.78 -10.56
C GLN A 125 11.92 -4.05 -11.80
N ARG A 126 12.90 -3.14 -11.66
CA ARG A 126 13.53 -2.47 -12.80
C ARG A 126 14.22 -3.46 -13.74
N GLY A 127 14.82 -4.52 -13.19
CA GLY A 127 15.43 -5.58 -14.01
C GLY A 127 14.42 -6.42 -14.79
N LYS A 128 13.18 -6.56 -14.30
CA LYS A 128 12.08 -7.27 -14.98
C LYS A 128 11.29 -6.40 -15.96
N ALA A 129 11.39 -5.07 -15.86
CA ALA A 129 10.69 -4.12 -16.73
C ALA A 129 11.43 -3.85 -18.07
N ARG A 130 12.43 -4.67 -18.40
CA ARG A 130 13.23 -4.62 -19.63
C ARG A 130 13.00 -5.90 -20.42
#